data_AF-A0A6C0DWD4-F1
#
_entry.id   AF-A0A6C0DWD4-F1
#
_cell.length_a   1.000
_cell.length_b   1.000
_cell.length_c   1.000
_cell.angle_alpha   90.00
_cell.angle_beta   90.00
_cell.angle_gamma   90.00
#
_symmetry.space_group_name_H-M   'P 1'
#
loop_
_entity.id
_entity.type
_entity.pdbx_description
1 polymer ?
#
loop_
_entity_poly.entity_id
_entity_poly.type
_entity_poly.pdbx_seq_one_letter_code
_entity_poly.pdbx_strand_id
1 'polypeptide(L)'
;MTSSNILNPQQKLDLASMIKANDTIDCTQEIREKKQSVIIKTDVDHLVFLKKKYERLRKSNPNEFDAICVKQCAFLFNNYTELYNKIKNDNLDVKILERFLNILKKIEDGELDQHEGSYMVGKHLKEMYVDSALRTQAKIDSQDRNKKIKNKPKQANIKQVSYKDYKLMQTH
;
A
#
# COMPACT_ATOMS: atom_id res chain seq x y z
N MET A 1 -8.32 32.52 5.69
CA MET A 1 -7.78 31.83 4.50
C MET A 1 -6.41 31.29 4.84
N THR A 2 -6.34 30.06 5.34
CA THR A 2 -5.09 29.38 5.63
C THR A 2 -4.72 28.55 4.39
N SER A 3 -3.82 29.09 3.57
CA SER A 3 -3.19 28.31 2.49
C SER A 3 -2.33 27.22 3.11
N SER A 4 -2.93 26.05 3.33
CA SER A 4 -2.20 24.82 3.66
C SER A 4 -1.25 24.52 2.49
N ASN A 5 0.05 24.72 2.69
CA ASN A 5 1.07 24.62 1.64
C ASN A 5 1.41 23.14 1.37
N ILE A 6 0.45 22.40 0.82
CA ILE A 6 0.53 20.94 0.60
C ILE A 6 1.30 20.61 -0.68
N LEU A 7 1.28 21.51 -1.67
CA LEU A 7 1.97 21.39 -2.95
C LEU A 7 3.04 22.48 -3.10
N ASN A 8 4.20 22.11 -3.63
CA ASN A 8 5.23 23.07 -3.96
C ASN A 8 4.85 23.89 -5.22
N PRO A 9 5.51 25.04 -5.49
CA PRO A 9 5.14 25.91 -6.60
C PRO A 9 5.16 25.23 -7.98
N GLN A 10 6.14 24.36 -8.24
CA GLN A 10 6.23 23.62 -9.50
C GLN A 10 5.08 22.62 -9.65
N GLN A 11 4.77 21.87 -8.58
CA GLN A 11 3.67 20.90 -8.56
C GLN A 11 2.32 21.56 -8.82
N LYS A 12 2.12 22.79 -8.34
CA LYS A 12 0.90 23.58 -8.63
C LYS A 12 0.80 23.95 -10.11
N LEU A 13 1.90 24.38 -10.72
CA LEU A 13 1.94 24.70 -12.15
C LEU A 13 1.70 23.46 -13.02
N ASP A 14 2.32 22.34 -12.66
CA ASP A 14 2.14 21.07 -13.36
C ASP A 14 0.68 20.60 -13.25
N LEU A 15 0.10 20.67 -12.05
CA LEU A 15 -1.30 20.32 -11.82
C LEU A 15 -2.27 21.19 -12.65
N ALA A 16 -2.07 22.50 -12.66
CA ALA A 16 -2.87 23.42 -13.47
C ALA A 16 -2.79 23.10 -14.98
N SER A 17 -1.60 22.71 -15.46
CA SER A 17 -1.40 22.30 -16.85
C SER A 17 -2.16 21.00 -17.18
N MET A 18 -2.16 20.03 -16.25
CA MET A 18 -2.89 18.77 -16.42
C MET A 18 -4.41 18.94 -16.40
N ILE A 19 -4.94 19.83 -15.56
CA ILE A 19 -6.38 20.14 -15.51
C ILE A 19 -6.83 20.73 -16.84
N LYS A 20 -6.11 21.75 -17.33
CA LYS A 20 -6.41 22.43 -18.59
C LYS A 20 -6.37 21.48 -19.80
N ALA A 21 -5.50 20.49 -19.77
CA ALA A 21 -5.36 19.51 -20.84
C ALA A 21 -6.49 18.46 -20.88
N ASN A 22 -7.18 18.22 -19.77
CA ASN A 22 -8.11 17.09 -19.62
C ASN A 22 -9.60 17.49 -19.51
N ASP A 23 -9.93 18.79 -19.61
CA ASP A 23 -11.29 19.33 -19.56
C ASP A 23 -12.14 18.74 -18.41
N THR A 24 -11.54 18.67 -17.22
CA THR A 24 -12.16 18.03 -16.06
C THR A 24 -13.15 18.96 -15.38
N ILE A 25 -14.39 18.50 -15.16
CA ILE A 25 -15.39 19.20 -14.36
C ILE A 25 -14.98 19.17 -12.89
N ASP A 26 -15.03 20.32 -12.23
CA ASP A 26 -14.80 20.46 -10.80
C ASP A 26 -16.09 20.19 -10.01
N CYS A 27 -16.10 19.08 -9.27
CA CYS A 27 -17.16 18.61 -8.38
C CYS A 27 -16.81 18.84 -6.90
N THR A 28 -15.84 19.70 -6.57
CA THR A 28 -15.39 19.95 -5.19
C THR A 28 -16.56 20.32 -4.27
N GLN A 29 -17.50 21.13 -4.73
CA GLN A 29 -18.65 21.54 -3.92
C GLN A 29 -19.62 20.39 -3.66
N GLU A 30 -19.90 19.55 -4.66
CA GLU A 30 -20.75 18.37 -4.45
C GLU A 30 -20.17 17.41 -3.41
N ILE A 31 -18.84 17.25 -3.41
CA ILE A 31 -18.13 16.43 -2.41
C ILE A 31 -18.36 17.02 -1.01
N ARG A 32 -18.17 18.35 -0.87
CA ARG A 32 -18.36 19.07 0.40
C ARG A 32 -19.80 19.08 0.89
N GLU A 33 -20.77 19.01 0.01
CA GLU A 33 -22.19 18.92 0.35
C GLU A 33 -22.56 17.50 0.82
N LYS A 34 -22.06 16.47 0.14
CA LYS A 34 -22.37 15.06 0.47
C LYS A 34 -21.82 14.62 1.83
N LYS A 35 -20.58 15.00 2.17
CA LYS A 35 -19.90 14.67 3.44
C LYS A 35 -20.03 13.21 3.88
N GLN A 36 -19.66 12.28 3.00
CA GLN A 36 -19.87 10.85 3.22
C GLN A 36 -18.65 10.11 3.76
N SER A 37 -17.45 10.71 3.72
CA SER A 37 -16.18 10.05 4.10
C SER A 37 -16.24 9.39 5.48
N VAL A 38 -16.83 10.08 6.47
CA VAL A 38 -16.93 9.60 7.85
C VAL A 38 -17.88 8.41 7.95
N ILE A 39 -19.06 8.48 7.32
CA ILE A 39 -20.06 7.41 7.37
C ILE A 39 -19.52 6.16 6.67
N ILE A 40 -18.85 6.33 5.52
CA ILE A 40 -18.17 5.23 4.83
C ILE A 40 -17.12 4.62 5.75
N LYS A 41 -16.27 5.43 6.38
CA LYS A 41 -15.24 4.94 7.30
C LYS A 41 -15.83 4.15 8.47
N THR A 42 -16.90 4.65 9.08
CA THR A 42 -17.59 3.97 10.18
C THR A 42 -18.08 2.58 9.76
N ASP A 43 -18.78 2.47 8.63
CA ASP A 43 -19.26 1.17 8.14
C ASP A 43 -18.12 0.24 7.75
N VAL A 44 -17.03 0.75 7.15
CA VAL A 44 -15.84 -0.03 6.82
C VAL A 44 -15.19 -0.61 8.08
N ASP A 45 -14.94 0.23 9.08
CA ASP A 45 -14.33 -0.18 10.34
C ASP A 45 -15.20 -1.22 11.06
N HIS A 46 -16.52 -1.00 11.04
CA HIS A 46 -17.49 -1.91 11.63
C HIS A 46 -17.55 -3.25 10.89
N LEU A 47 -17.53 -3.26 9.56
CA LEU A 47 -17.49 -4.48 8.77
C LEU A 47 -16.23 -5.30 9.05
N VAL A 48 -15.07 -4.63 9.16
CA VAL A 48 -13.81 -5.28 9.55
C VAL A 48 -13.89 -5.85 10.97
N PHE A 49 -14.50 -5.13 11.91
CA PHE A 49 -14.75 -5.62 13.26
C PHE A 49 -15.66 -6.86 13.27
N LEU A 50 -16.79 -6.84 12.54
CA LEU A 50 -17.72 -7.96 12.45
C LEU A 50 -17.06 -9.22 11.91
N LYS A 51 -16.22 -9.09 10.87
CA LYS A 51 -15.46 -10.22 10.31
C LYS A 51 -14.56 -10.90 11.34
N LYS A 52 -13.96 -10.11 12.24
CA LYS A 52 -13.11 -10.63 13.33
C LYS A 52 -13.96 -11.22 14.46
N LYS A 53 -15.00 -10.50 14.89
CA LYS A 53 -15.88 -10.90 15.99
C LYS A 53 -16.62 -12.20 15.70
N TYR A 54 -17.10 -12.38 14.47
CA TYR A 54 -17.93 -13.51 14.04
C TYR A 54 -17.18 -14.47 13.11
N GLU A 55 -15.86 -14.62 13.25
CA GLU A 55 -15.04 -15.46 12.34
C GLU A 55 -15.54 -16.91 12.26
N ARG A 56 -15.96 -17.48 13.40
CA ARG A 56 -16.54 -18.85 13.44
C ARG A 56 -17.88 -18.91 12.72
N LEU A 57 -18.77 -17.96 12.99
CA LEU A 57 -20.10 -17.89 12.38
C LEU A 57 -20.02 -17.72 10.86
N ARG A 58 -19.07 -16.90 10.38
CA ARG A 58 -18.77 -16.74 8.95
C ARG A 58 -18.48 -18.08 8.25
N LYS A 59 -17.91 -19.06 8.97
CA LYS A 59 -17.59 -20.40 8.43
C LYS A 59 -18.75 -21.39 8.63
N SER A 60 -19.44 -21.35 9.78
CA SER A 60 -20.49 -22.31 10.12
C SER A 60 -21.86 -21.96 9.58
N ASN A 61 -22.22 -20.67 9.53
CA ASN A 61 -23.49 -20.16 9.02
C ASN A 61 -23.30 -18.82 8.27
N PRO A 62 -22.84 -18.86 7.00
CA PRO A 62 -22.58 -17.66 6.21
C PRO A 62 -23.82 -16.78 6.01
N ASN A 63 -25.02 -17.36 5.88
CA ASN A 63 -26.25 -16.62 5.64
C ASN A 63 -26.63 -15.73 6.82
N GLU A 64 -26.48 -16.24 8.04
CA GLU A 64 -26.73 -15.46 9.26
C GLU A 64 -25.68 -14.36 9.46
N PHE A 65 -24.40 -14.67 9.18
CA PHE A 65 -23.35 -13.67 9.17
C PHE A 65 -23.63 -12.55 8.16
N ASP A 66 -24.11 -12.90 6.97
CA ASP A 66 -24.46 -11.94 5.92
C ASP A 66 -25.60 -11.02 6.34
N ALA A 67 -26.65 -11.56 6.95
CA ALA A 67 -27.77 -10.78 7.48
C ALA A 67 -27.30 -9.77 8.55
N ILE A 68 -26.36 -10.17 9.42
CA ILE A 68 -25.76 -9.28 10.42
C ILE A 68 -24.98 -8.15 9.75
N CYS A 69 -24.13 -8.47 8.77
CA CYS A 69 -23.32 -7.46 8.07
C CYS A 69 -24.16 -6.47 7.27
N VAL A 70 -25.16 -6.94 6.52
CA VAL A 70 -26.08 -6.08 5.76
C VAL A 70 -26.84 -5.13 6.70
N LYS A 71 -27.35 -5.65 7.82
CA LYS A 71 -28.09 -4.84 8.78
C LYS A 71 -27.22 -3.78 9.45
N GLN A 72 -25.99 -4.12 9.83
CA GLN A 72 -25.13 -3.23 10.61
C GLN A 72 -24.25 -2.31 9.76
N CYS A 73 -24.04 -2.62 8.48
CA CYS A 73 -23.28 -1.80 7.52
C CYS A 73 -24.19 -1.36 6.36
N ALA A 74 -25.40 -0.91 6.70
CA ALA A 74 -26.45 -0.64 5.74
C ALA A 74 -26.11 0.51 4.80
N PHE A 75 -25.37 1.52 5.26
CA PHE A 75 -25.00 2.65 4.41
C PHE A 75 -24.07 2.20 3.29
N LEU A 76 -23.03 1.43 3.64
CA LEU A 76 -22.11 0.86 2.65
C LEU A 76 -22.80 -0.14 1.73
N PHE A 77 -23.67 -1.00 2.28
CA PHE A 77 -24.40 -1.99 1.48
C PHE A 77 -25.36 -1.34 0.46
N ASN A 78 -26.12 -0.32 0.88
CA ASN A 78 -27.15 0.31 0.04
C ASN A 78 -26.57 1.29 -0.98
N ASN A 79 -25.52 2.03 -0.62
CA ASN A 79 -24.98 3.10 -1.47
C ASN A 79 -23.69 2.72 -2.20
N TYR A 80 -22.97 1.71 -1.71
CA TYR A 80 -21.65 1.31 -2.22
C TYR A 80 -21.48 -0.22 -2.20
N THR A 81 -22.46 -0.96 -2.74
CA THR A 81 -22.51 -2.43 -2.66
C THR A 81 -21.25 -3.11 -3.18
N GLU A 82 -20.63 -2.58 -4.23
CA GLU A 82 -19.36 -3.12 -4.74
C GLU A 82 -18.21 -2.98 -3.74
N LEU A 83 -18.10 -1.83 -3.07
CA LEU A 83 -17.09 -1.59 -2.04
C LEU A 83 -17.34 -2.51 -0.84
N TYR A 84 -18.60 -2.62 -0.40
CA TYR A 84 -19.01 -3.56 0.63
C TYR A 84 -18.56 -4.99 0.31
N ASN A 85 -18.87 -5.49 -0.90
CA ASN A 85 -18.53 -6.84 -1.33
C ASN A 85 -17.01 -7.06 -1.39
N LYS A 86 -16.26 -6.07 -1.90
CA LYS A 86 -14.79 -6.15 -1.96
C LYS A 86 -14.17 -6.25 -0.55
N ILE A 87 -14.67 -5.47 0.42
CA ILE A 87 -14.18 -5.54 1.80
C ILE A 87 -14.58 -6.85 2.47
N LYS A 88 -15.85 -7.25 2.34
CA LYS A 88 -16.38 -8.49 2.93
C LYS A 88 -15.58 -9.71 2.47
N ASN A 89 -15.26 -9.79 1.19
CA ASN A 89 -14.56 -10.91 0.56
C ASN A 89 -13.03 -10.81 0.62
N ASP A 90 -12.47 -9.88 1.40
CA ASP A 90 -11.01 -9.72 1.53
C ASP A 90 -10.30 -9.33 0.22
N ASN A 91 -11.03 -8.77 -0.76
CA ASN A 91 -10.54 -8.37 -2.08
C ASN A 91 -10.10 -6.90 -2.17
N LEU A 92 -9.88 -6.23 -1.04
CA LEU A 92 -9.47 -4.84 -0.97
C LEU A 92 -8.53 -4.62 0.21
N ASP A 93 -7.46 -3.86 -0.01
CA ASP A 93 -6.62 -3.38 1.08
C ASP A 93 -7.29 -2.19 1.79
N VAL A 94 -7.80 -2.46 2.99
CA VAL A 94 -8.50 -1.47 3.82
C VAL A 94 -7.58 -0.32 4.25
N LYS A 95 -6.25 -0.54 4.35
CA LYS A 95 -5.32 0.54 4.71
C LYS A 95 -5.22 1.58 3.59
N ILE A 96 -5.28 1.14 2.34
CA ILE A 96 -5.27 2.03 1.18
C ILE A 96 -6.60 2.79 1.10
N LEU A 97 -7.72 2.08 1.31
CA LEU A 97 -9.04 2.71 1.40
C LEU A 97 -9.07 3.81 2.47
N GLU A 98 -8.53 3.55 3.66
CA GLU A 98 -8.47 4.53 4.75
C GLU A 98 -7.68 5.79 4.34
N ARG A 99 -6.57 5.64 3.62
CA ARG A 99 -5.81 6.78 3.09
C ARG A 99 -6.65 7.62 2.13
N PHE A 100 -7.42 6.98 1.25
CA PHE A 100 -8.28 7.69 0.30
C PHE A 100 -9.47 8.36 0.98
N LEU A 101 -10.08 7.71 1.98
CA LEU A 101 -11.15 8.33 2.78
C LEU A 101 -10.64 9.54 3.56
N ASN A 102 -9.39 9.52 4.04
CA ASN A 102 -8.78 10.69 4.69
C ASN A 102 -8.57 11.85 3.71
N ILE A 103 -8.20 11.58 2.46
CA ILE A 103 -8.11 12.62 1.42
C ILE A 103 -9.51 13.17 1.11
N LEU A 104 -10.51 12.29 0.95
CA LEU A 104 -11.89 12.69 0.71
C LEU A 104 -12.39 13.59 1.85
N LYS A 105 -12.13 13.22 3.10
CA LYS A 105 -12.45 14.04 4.28
C LYS A 105 -11.82 15.43 4.22
N LYS A 106 -10.56 15.56 3.80
CA LYS A 106 -9.91 16.86 3.64
C LYS A 106 -10.58 17.74 2.58
N ILE A 107 -11.09 17.14 1.50
CA ILE A 107 -11.88 17.88 0.50
C ILE A 107 -13.19 18.35 1.13
N GLU A 108 -13.88 17.46 1.85
CA GLU A 108 -15.15 17.73 2.55
C GLU A 108 -15.03 18.82 3.63
N ASP A 109 -13.88 18.88 4.31
CA ASP A 109 -13.57 19.88 5.34
C ASP A 109 -13.03 21.20 4.74
N GLY A 110 -12.82 21.26 3.42
CA GLY A 110 -12.35 22.46 2.72
C GLY A 110 -10.84 22.70 2.80
N GLU A 111 -10.06 21.72 3.28
CA GLU A 111 -8.60 21.78 3.30
C GLU A 111 -7.99 21.60 1.90
N LEU A 112 -8.70 20.88 1.02
CA LEU A 112 -8.30 20.56 -0.34
C LEU A 112 -9.44 20.82 -1.32
N ASP A 113 -9.10 21.03 -2.59
CA ASP A 113 -10.02 20.84 -3.72
C ASP A 113 -9.89 19.43 -4.34
N GLN A 114 -10.78 19.10 -5.28
CA GLN A 114 -10.80 17.81 -5.97
C GLN A 114 -9.49 17.51 -6.71
N HIS A 115 -8.87 18.52 -7.32
CA HIS A 115 -7.68 18.33 -8.15
C HIS A 115 -6.46 18.07 -7.27
N GLU A 116 -6.30 18.84 -6.19
CA GLU A 116 -5.28 18.58 -5.17
C GLU A 116 -5.47 17.20 -4.54
N GLY A 117 -6.72 16.84 -4.22
CA GLY A 117 -7.07 15.50 -3.73
C GLY A 117 -6.68 14.39 -4.70
N SER A 118 -7.00 14.56 -5.98
CA SER A 118 -6.69 13.61 -7.05
C SER A 118 -5.18 13.46 -7.27
N TYR A 119 -4.43 14.56 -7.18
CA TYR A 119 -2.97 14.54 -7.20
C TYR A 119 -2.40 13.71 -6.04
N MET A 120 -2.92 13.90 -4.82
CA MET A 120 -2.50 13.15 -3.64
C MET A 120 -2.82 11.65 -3.75
N VAL A 121 -3.99 11.30 -4.27
CA VAL A 121 -4.35 9.90 -4.58
C VAL A 121 -3.39 9.29 -5.59
N GLY A 122 -3.11 10.00 -6.69
CA GLY A 122 -2.16 9.57 -7.72
C GLY A 122 -0.75 9.34 -7.18
N LYS A 123 -0.28 10.21 -6.27
CA LYS A 123 1.01 10.05 -5.58
C LYS A 123 1.04 8.76 -4.76
N HIS A 124 0.00 8.47 -3.98
CA HIS A 124 -0.07 7.22 -3.21
C HIS A 124 -0.11 5.97 -4.10
N LEU A 125 -0.84 6.01 -5.21
CA LEU A 125 -0.86 4.91 -6.18
C LEU A 125 0.53 4.69 -6.80
N LYS A 126 1.25 5.76 -7.13
CA LYS A 126 2.62 5.69 -7.64
C LYS A 126 3.57 5.08 -6.60
N GLU A 127 3.52 5.53 -5.36
CA GLU A 127 4.31 4.97 -4.24
C GLU A 127 4.03 3.48 -4.06
N MET A 128 2.77 3.06 -4.17
CA MET A 128 2.40 1.65 -4.08
C MET A 128 2.96 0.83 -5.24
N TYR A 129 2.86 1.32 -6.47
CA TYR A 129 3.25 0.56 -7.66
C TYR A 129 4.77 0.56 -7.90
N VAL A 130 5.40 1.73 -7.88
CA VAL A 130 6.82 1.90 -8.20
C VAL A 130 7.70 1.42 -7.05
N ASP A 131 7.39 1.83 -5.82
CA ASP A 131 8.29 1.51 -4.71
C ASP A 131 8.17 0.04 -4.29
N SER A 132 7.03 -0.63 -4.53
CA SER A 132 6.92 -2.07 -4.29
C SER A 132 7.75 -2.88 -5.30
N ALA A 133 7.73 -2.50 -6.58
CA ALA A 133 8.55 -3.11 -7.63
C ALA A 133 10.04 -2.91 -7.36
N LEU A 134 10.47 -1.68 -7.06
CA LEU A 134 11.87 -1.36 -6.74
C LEU A 134 12.36 -2.04 -5.47
N ARG A 135 11.53 -2.10 -4.40
CA ARG A 135 11.88 -2.85 -3.18
C ARG A 135 12.00 -4.36 -3.42
N THR A 136 11.20 -4.92 -4.33
CA THR A 136 11.27 -6.33 -4.69
C THR A 136 12.54 -6.62 -5.49
N GLN A 137 12.88 -5.77 -6.47
CA GLN A 137 14.14 -5.88 -7.22
C GLN A 137 15.36 -5.74 -6.30
N ALA A 138 15.38 -4.75 -5.41
CA ALA A 138 16.46 -4.57 -4.45
C ALA A 138 16.63 -5.77 -3.50
N LYS A 139 15.52 -6.42 -3.10
CA LYS A 139 15.56 -7.66 -2.32
C LYS A 139 16.14 -8.82 -3.13
N ILE A 140 15.73 -9.01 -4.38
CA ILE A 140 16.28 -10.03 -5.28
C ILE A 140 17.79 -9.81 -5.49
N ASP A 141 18.20 -8.58 -5.81
CA ASP A 141 19.60 -8.20 -6.02
C ASP A 141 20.46 -8.41 -4.75
N SER A 142 19.87 -8.20 -3.56
CA SER A 142 20.56 -8.45 -2.29
C SER A 142 20.69 -9.94 -1.96
N GLN A 143 19.70 -10.76 -2.36
CA GLN A 143 19.73 -12.21 -2.21
C GLN A 143 20.72 -12.86 -3.18
N ASP A 144 20.82 -12.37 -4.41
CA ASP A 144 21.80 -12.83 -5.40
C ASP A 144 23.23 -12.44 -5.02
N ARG A 145 23.43 -11.28 -4.39
CA ARG A 145 24.71 -10.91 -3.78
C ARG A 145 25.10 -11.85 -2.64
N ASN A 146 24.15 -12.30 -1.82
CA ASN A 146 24.41 -13.25 -0.73
C ASN A 146 24.64 -14.70 -1.20
N LYS A 147 24.07 -15.13 -2.35
CA LYS A 147 24.37 -16.43 -2.95
C LYS A 147 25.78 -16.55 -3.52
N LYS A 148 26.39 -15.46 -3.98
CA LYS A 148 27.76 -15.46 -4.55
C LYS A 148 28.89 -15.67 -3.51
N ILE A 149 28.59 -15.74 -2.21
CA ILE A 149 29.61 -15.89 -1.14
C ILE A 149 29.81 -17.35 -0.68
N LYS A 150 28.93 -18.30 -1.05
CA LYS A 150 29.10 -19.72 -0.70
C LYS A 150 29.56 -20.53 -1.92
N ASN A 151 30.85 -20.44 -2.23
CA ASN A 151 31.67 -21.51 -2.83
C ASN A 151 33.08 -20.97 -3.08
N LYS A 152 33.84 -20.72 -2.01
CA LYS A 152 35.31 -20.71 -2.12
C LYS A 152 35.76 -22.18 -2.12
N PRO A 153 36.42 -22.70 -3.16
CA PRO A 153 36.99 -24.05 -3.09
C PRO A 153 37.98 -24.10 -1.93
N LYS A 154 37.90 -25.15 -1.09
CA LYS A 154 38.86 -25.39 0.00
C LYS A 154 40.25 -25.51 -0.62
N GLN A 155 41.12 -24.53 -0.40
CA GLN A 155 42.54 -24.65 -0.74
C GLN A 155 43.10 -25.85 0.02
N ALA A 156 43.57 -26.87 -0.71
CA ALA A 156 44.32 -27.97 -0.12
C ALA A 156 45.58 -27.38 0.55
N ASN A 157 45.89 -27.83 1.76
CA ASN A 157 47.10 -27.44 2.48
C ASN A 157 48.34 -27.90 1.69
N ILE A 158 48.90 -27.00 0.89
CA ILE A 158 50.22 -27.20 0.28
C ILE A 158 51.24 -27.00 1.41
N LYS A 159 51.81 -28.09 1.92
CA LYS A 159 52.95 -28.01 2.85
C LYS A 159 54.13 -27.39 2.08
N GLN A 160 54.52 -26.19 2.47
CA GLN A 160 55.77 -25.56 2.05
C GLN A 160 56.93 -26.32 2.69
N VAL A 161 57.60 -27.18 1.93
CA VAL A 161 58.82 -27.87 2.39
C VAL A 161 59.99 -26.89 2.23
N SER A 162 60.68 -26.59 3.33
CA SER A 162 61.87 -25.74 3.29
C SER A 162 63.07 -26.50 2.71
N TYR A 163 64.03 -25.80 2.08
CA TYR A 163 65.26 -26.42 1.57
C TYR A 163 66.04 -27.18 2.68
N LYS A 164 65.92 -26.73 3.94
CA LYS A 164 66.44 -27.46 5.10
C LYS A 164 65.78 -28.82 5.29
N ASP A 165 64.47 -28.92 5.10
CA ASP A 165 63.70 -30.16 5.26
C ASP A 165 64.03 -31.17 4.16
N TYR A 166 64.26 -30.70 2.91
CA TYR A 166 64.68 -31.56 1.80
C TYR A 166 66.04 -32.22 2.04
N LYS A 167 67.01 -31.48 2.61
CA LYS A 167 68.36 -31.98 2.89
C LYS A 167 68.36 -33.05 3.99
N LEU A 168 67.50 -32.91 5.00
CA LEU A 168 67.31 -33.90 6.06
C LEU A 168 66.71 -35.23 5.55
N MET A 169 65.93 -35.19 4.48
CA MET A 169 65.34 -36.39 3.85
C MET A 169 66.33 -37.16 2.96
N GLN A 170 67.51 -36.61 2.64
CA GLN A 170 68.48 -37.17 1.69
C GLN A 170 69.78 -37.68 2.35
N THR A 171 69.81 -37.85 3.67
CA THR A 171 70.98 -38.40 4.37
C THR A 171 70.69 -39.82 4.86
N HIS A 172 71.09 -40.81 4.07
CA HIS A 172 71.45 -42.16 4.48
C HIS A 172 72.91 -42.38 4.07
#